data_AF-A0A232M2J9-F1
#
_entry.id   AF-A0A232M2J9-F1
#
_cell.length_a   1.000
_cell.length_b   1.000
_cell.length_c   1.000
_cell.angle_alpha   90.00
_cell.angle_beta   90.00
_cell.angle_gamma   90.00
#
_symmetry.space_group_name_H-M   'P 1'
#
loop_
_entity.id
_entity.type
_entity.pdbx_description
1 polymer ?
#
loop_
_entity_poly.entity_id
_entity_poly.type
_entity_poly.pdbx_seq_one_letter_code
_entity_poly.pdbx_strand_id
1 'polypeptide(L)'
;MATSFFQSVRQGFGRGGNNKNNNNNNPPKPSNGTQNQTPNTMAYPPQVGVGAGGAPVIANSATVLSNFSPENVPLSDNEPPKYFFQEKYAPLNVKGNFLTLCACPKNVELGEWLAHQIVEQYRLLHGMLQVIQEVNVAAGLPICNENTCPTMSAGRLTYTWLVDGRAAKISAPKFINRVEKWIVSKIHDPVMFPTDPVQGSPYTYASGDVSTPPAAPPIAAGPTNLNTSLTTVSGQDWIGKSSSFPQTFYKDCQGIMKQMFRCYAHLYHGHWLDPFWHLNKYEILNMCFVHFVTVAKYYRLVADKEMEPMQPLIDLFVKQEKIPPEALAGHWAQQNIT
;
A
#
# COMPACT_ATOMS: atom_id res chain seq x y z
N MET A 1 -7.51 -28.63 -8.18
CA MET A 1 -8.01 -27.29 -8.54
C MET A 1 -7.29 -26.30 -7.65
N ALA A 2 -6.56 -25.34 -8.21
CA ALA A 2 -5.95 -24.24 -7.45
C ALA A 2 -6.66 -22.94 -7.86
N THR A 3 -7.66 -22.52 -7.08
CA THR A 3 -8.29 -21.21 -7.24
C THR A 3 -7.33 -20.14 -6.75
N SER A 4 -6.99 -19.16 -7.60
CA SER A 4 -6.13 -18.02 -7.24
C SER A 4 -6.67 -17.35 -5.96
N PHE A 5 -5.84 -17.27 -4.93
CA PHE A 5 -6.23 -16.79 -3.59
C PHE A 5 -6.89 -15.41 -3.64
N PHE A 6 -6.42 -14.55 -4.54
CA PHE A 6 -6.93 -13.19 -4.77
C PHE A 6 -8.41 -13.12 -5.19
N GLN A 7 -9.00 -14.18 -5.74
CA GLN A 7 -10.45 -14.21 -6.02
C GLN A 7 -11.31 -14.17 -4.74
N SER A 8 -10.80 -14.71 -3.62
CA SER A 8 -11.55 -14.75 -2.35
C SER A 8 -11.64 -13.37 -1.69
N VAL A 9 -10.54 -12.61 -1.71
CA VAL A 9 -10.42 -11.30 -1.03
C VAL A 9 -11.44 -10.28 -1.56
N ARG A 10 -11.77 -10.33 -2.85
CA ARG A 10 -12.80 -9.45 -3.45
C ARG A 10 -14.22 -9.68 -2.92
N GLN A 11 -14.54 -10.85 -2.35
CA GLN A 11 -15.91 -11.14 -1.89
C GLN A 11 -16.22 -10.61 -0.48
N GLY A 12 -15.21 -10.21 0.30
CA GLY A 12 -15.37 -9.80 1.71
C GLY A 12 -16.01 -8.42 1.94
N PHE A 13 -16.07 -7.55 0.93
CA PHE A 13 -16.35 -6.11 1.11
C PHE A 13 -17.75 -5.64 0.64
N GLY A 14 -18.67 -6.56 0.33
CA GLY A 14 -19.90 -6.21 -0.39
C GLY A 14 -21.19 -6.87 0.11
N ARG A 15 -21.56 -6.71 1.39
CA ARG A 15 -22.88 -7.19 1.87
C ARG A 15 -23.51 -6.46 3.08
N GLY A 16 -23.58 -5.13 2.99
CA GLY A 16 -24.60 -4.37 3.72
C GLY A 16 -25.97 -4.56 3.06
N GLY A 17 -26.94 -5.14 3.75
CA GLY A 17 -28.28 -5.38 3.20
C GLY A 17 -29.20 -4.16 3.32
N ASN A 18 -30.18 -4.03 2.41
CA ASN A 18 -31.36 -3.22 2.67
C ASN A 18 -32.62 -3.86 2.09
N ASN A 19 -33.78 -3.51 2.65
CA ASN A 19 -34.98 -4.33 2.59
C ASN A 19 -35.84 -4.06 1.33
N LYS A 20 -36.66 -5.04 0.94
CA LYS A 20 -37.67 -4.85 -0.11
C LYS A 20 -38.80 -3.95 0.42
N ASN A 21 -39.20 -2.97 -0.38
CA ASN A 21 -40.62 -2.71 -0.56
C ASN A 21 -40.90 -2.31 -2.02
N ASN A 22 -42.11 -2.56 -2.50
CA ASN A 22 -42.48 -2.46 -3.92
C ASN A 22 -43.82 -1.74 -4.05
N ASN A 23 -43.91 -0.71 -4.91
CA ASN A 23 -45.19 -0.30 -5.46
C ASN A 23 -45.04 0.46 -6.78
N ASN A 24 -45.93 0.17 -7.73
CA ASN A 24 -46.09 0.91 -8.97
C ASN A 24 -46.99 2.13 -8.77
N ASN A 25 -46.82 3.18 -9.58
CA ASN A 25 -47.87 3.80 -10.38
C ASN A 25 -47.33 4.96 -11.22
N ASN A 26 -47.75 5.09 -12.48
CA ASN A 26 -47.38 6.23 -13.34
C ASN A 26 -48.33 6.41 -14.55
N PRO A 27 -49.10 7.51 -14.66
CA PRO A 27 -49.79 7.96 -15.89
C PRO A 27 -49.19 9.27 -16.49
N PRO A 28 -49.56 9.71 -17.72
CA PRO A 28 -48.54 10.25 -18.64
C PRO A 28 -48.79 11.60 -19.38
N LYS A 29 -47.67 12.21 -19.88
CA LYS A 29 -47.58 13.14 -21.06
C LYS A 29 -48.25 14.54 -20.88
N PRO A 30 -48.16 15.52 -21.83
CA PRO A 30 -47.66 15.51 -23.23
C PRO A 30 -46.59 16.60 -23.60
N SER A 31 -46.52 17.00 -24.89
CA SER A 31 -45.39 17.62 -25.63
C SER A 31 -45.66 19.03 -26.19
N ASN A 32 -44.58 19.82 -26.43
CA ASN A 32 -44.26 20.77 -27.54
C ASN A 32 -43.36 21.95 -27.01
N GLY A 33 -42.58 22.75 -27.76
CA GLY A 33 -42.29 22.95 -29.20
C GLY A 33 -42.35 24.47 -29.55
N THR A 34 -41.41 25.14 -30.26
CA THR A 34 -40.15 24.76 -30.96
C THR A 34 -39.06 25.85 -30.70
N GLN A 35 -38.22 26.51 -31.54
CA GLN A 35 -37.83 26.55 -32.99
C GLN A 35 -36.49 27.36 -33.21
N ASN A 36 -36.04 27.48 -34.47
CA ASN A 36 -35.10 28.48 -35.07
C ASN A 36 -33.55 28.30 -34.97
N GLN A 37 -32.82 29.02 -35.85
CA GLN A 37 -31.53 28.61 -36.46
C GLN A 37 -30.56 29.79 -36.75
N THR A 38 -29.23 29.59 -36.55
CA THR A 38 -28.08 30.06 -37.38
C THR A 38 -27.86 31.57 -37.71
N PRO A 39 -26.70 32.00 -38.29
CA PRO A 39 -25.31 31.48 -38.29
C PRO A 39 -24.25 32.54 -37.88
N ASN A 40 -22.94 32.18 -37.82
CA ASN A 40 -21.85 33.00 -38.42
C ASN A 40 -20.47 32.28 -38.50
N THR A 41 -19.47 32.93 -39.11
CA THR A 41 -18.32 32.32 -39.81
C THR A 41 -16.94 32.38 -39.14
N MET A 42 -16.12 31.35 -39.45
CA MET A 42 -14.65 31.26 -39.61
C MET A 42 -13.69 32.26 -38.90
N ALA A 43 -12.67 31.71 -38.22
CA ALA A 43 -11.25 32.13 -38.35
C ALA A 43 -10.24 31.03 -37.89
N TYR A 44 -9.16 30.88 -38.66
CA TYR A 44 -7.84 30.28 -38.35
C TYR A 44 -6.78 31.35 -38.78
N PRO A 45 -5.45 31.29 -38.48
CA PRO A 45 -4.57 30.13 -38.28
C PRO A 45 -3.55 30.38 -37.11
N PRO A 46 -2.30 29.85 -37.05
CA PRO A 46 -1.66 28.72 -37.75
C PRO A 46 -1.03 27.67 -36.80
N GLN A 47 -0.52 26.58 -37.38
CA GLN A 47 0.35 25.59 -36.70
C GLN A 47 1.85 25.84 -36.98
N VAL A 48 2.68 25.36 -36.07
CA VAL A 48 4.07 24.90 -36.32
C VAL A 48 4.20 23.52 -35.66
N GLY A 49 4.96 22.59 -36.25
CA GLY A 49 4.95 21.17 -35.83
C GLY A 49 6.31 20.49 -35.79
N VAL A 50 6.33 19.19 -36.10
CA VAL A 50 7.45 18.23 -36.04
C VAL A 50 7.76 17.71 -34.63
N GLY A 51 7.81 16.38 -34.48
CA GLY A 51 8.23 15.69 -33.25
C GLY A 51 7.60 14.31 -33.11
N ALA A 52 8.33 13.24 -33.46
CA ALA A 52 7.89 11.86 -33.27
C ALA A 52 8.65 11.22 -32.09
N GLY A 53 7.94 10.47 -31.24
CA GLY A 53 8.55 9.58 -30.24
C GLY A 53 7.84 9.54 -28.89
N GLY A 54 7.84 8.36 -28.26
CA GLY A 54 7.49 8.16 -26.85
C GLY A 54 6.00 8.08 -26.53
N ALA A 55 5.52 6.89 -26.20
CA ALA A 55 4.31 6.76 -25.37
C ALA A 55 4.62 7.28 -23.95
N PRO A 56 3.68 7.95 -23.26
CA PRO A 56 3.91 8.46 -21.92
C PRO A 56 4.01 7.31 -20.90
N VAL A 57 5.23 6.97 -20.50
CA VAL A 57 5.48 6.03 -19.40
C VAL A 57 4.92 6.65 -18.12
N ILE A 58 3.92 6.01 -17.50
CA ILE A 58 3.31 6.49 -16.26
C ILE A 58 4.37 6.44 -15.16
N ALA A 59 4.85 7.61 -14.75
CA ALA A 59 5.97 7.71 -13.83
C ALA A 59 5.61 7.15 -12.44
N ASN A 60 6.57 6.43 -11.84
CA ASN A 60 6.52 6.00 -10.43
C ASN A 60 6.09 7.18 -9.56
N SER A 61 5.05 6.99 -8.74
CA SER A 61 4.32 8.10 -8.12
C SER A 61 5.22 8.96 -7.24
N ALA A 62 5.62 10.11 -7.79
CA ALA A 62 6.61 10.97 -7.20
C ALA A 62 6.12 11.51 -5.85
N THR A 63 6.65 10.94 -4.78
CA THR A 63 6.62 11.56 -3.46
C THR A 63 8.06 11.90 -3.13
N VAL A 64 8.35 13.20 -3.19
CA VAL A 64 9.65 13.78 -2.79
C VAL A 64 10.04 13.19 -1.45
N LEU A 65 11.34 13.03 -1.20
CA LEU A 65 11.81 12.83 0.17
C LEU A 65 11.19 13.95 1.02
N SER A 66 10.73 13.60 2.22
CA SER A 66 10.37 14.63 3.18
C SER A 66 11.65 15.31 3.63
N ASN A 67 12.03 16.39 2.93
CA ASN A 67 13.02 17.32 3.46
C ASN A 67 12.53 17.72 4.85
N PHE A 68 13.38 17.50 5.84
CA PHE A 68 13.19 18.07 7.16
C PHE A 68 13.22 19.58 6.99
N SER A 69 12.04 20.19 6.92
CA SER A 69 11.85 21.58 7.30
C SER A 69 11.65 21.59 8.81
N PRO A 70 12.69 21.84 9.62
CA PRO A 70 12.46 22.26 10.99
C PRO A 70 11.73 23.60 10.91
N GLU A 71 10.43 23.60 11.20
CA GLU A 71 9.81 24.83 11.67
C GLU A 71 10.59 25.24 12.92
N ASN A 72 11.15 26.45 12.92
CA ASN A 72 12.16 26.88 13.88
C ASN A 72 11.53 27.27 15.22
N VAL A 73 10.70 26.38 15.76
CA VAL A 73 10.15 26.42 17.11
C VAL A 73 11.32 26.24 18.07
N PRO A 74 11.53 27.15 19.04
CA PRO A 74 12.65 27.03 19.97
C PRO A 74 12.58 25.71 20.73
N LEU A 75 13.74 25.08 20.93
CA LEU A 75 13.88 23.80 21.63
C LEU A 75 13.53 23.96 23.12
N SER A 76 12.24 23.83 23.43
CA SER A 76 11.80 23.40 24.75
C SER A 76 11.94 21.89 24.81
N ASP A 77 13.05 21.42 25.39
CA ASP A 77 13.26 20.01 25.75
C ASP A 77 12.47 19.62 27.02
N ASN A 78 11.54 20.47 27.46
CA ASN A 78 10.62 20.26 28.58
C ASN A 78 9.19 19.87 28.14
N GLU A 79 8.94 19.56 26.86
CA GLU A 79 7.67 18.90 26.52
C GLU A 79 7.70 17.46 27.07
N PRO A 80 6.78 17.07 27.98
CA PRO A 80 6.82 15.75 28.60
C PRO A 80 6.62 14.65 27.53
N PRO A 81 7.34 13.52 27.61
CA PRO A 81 7.23 12.45 26.63
C PRO A 81 5.78 12.02 26.40
N LYS A 82 5.30 12.10 25.15
CA LYS A 82 3.92 11.76 24.77
C LYS A 82 3.52 10.43 25.40
N TYR A 83 2.31 10.34 25.93
CA TYR A 83 1.89 9.20 26.76
C TYR A 83 2.15 7.84 26.10
N PHE A 84 1.88 7.70 24.80
CA PHE A 84 2.15 6.45 24.06
C PHE A 84 3.62 5.99 23.99
N PHE A 85 4.60 6.87 24.24
CA PHE A 85 6.01 6.48 24.38
C PHE A 85 6.36 5.94 25.78
N GLN A 86 5.41 5.92 26.73
CA GLN A 86 5.63 5.43 28.10
C GLN A 86 5.13 3.99 28.21
N GLU A 87 5.95 3.10 28.79
CA GLU A 87 5.72 1.64 28.87
C GLU A 87 4.33 1.25 29.41
N LYS A 88 3.84 1.98 30.42
CA LYS A 88 2.50 1.82 31.02
C LYS A 88 1.31 2.12 30.08
N TYR A 89 1.53 2.79 28.95
CA TYR A 89 0.49 3.19 27.98
C TYR A 89 0.68 2.52 26.60
N ALA A 90 1.67 1.63 26.48
CA ALA A 90 1.90 0.79 25.31
C ALA A 90 1.67 -0.72 25.58
N PRO A 91 0.60 -1.16 26.29
CA PRO A 91 0.32 -2.59 26.41
C PRO A 91 -0.15 -3.16 25.07
N LEU A 92 0.04 -4.47 24.91
CA LEU A 92 -0.33 -5.21 23.70
C LEU A 92 -0.85 -6.60 24.06
N ASN A 93 -2.14 -6.84 23.78
CA ASN A 93 -2.84 -8.10 24.06
C ASN A 93 -2.55 -9.20 23.03
N VAL A 94 -1.25 -9.50 22.84
CA VAL A 94 -0.75 -10.60 21.99
C VAL A 94 0.18 -11.49 22.82
N LYS A 95 -0.16 -12.78 22.91
CA LYS A 95 0.54 -13.82 23.70
C LYS A 95 1.83 -14.37 23.03
N GLY A 96 2.33 -13.69 22.01
CA GLY A 96 3.52 -14.05 21.24
C GLY A 96 4.00 -12.86 20.41
N ASN A 97 4.85 -13.12 19.41
CA ASN A 97 5.30 -12.12 18.44
C ASN A 97 4.65 -12.35 17.06
N PHE A 98 4.87 -11.43 16.13
CA PHE A 98 4.27 -11.49 14.79
C PHE A 98 5.07 -12.27 13.74
N LEU A 99 6.22 -12.88 14.09
CA LEU A 99 7.14 -13.48 13.11
C LEU A 99 6.46 -14.54 12.24
N THR A 100 5.56 -15.33 12.83
CA THR A 100 4.78 -16.38 12.15
C THR A 100 3.70 -15.86 11.21
N LEU A 101 3.28 -14.61 11.35
CA LEU A 101 2.35 -13.92 10.45
C LEU A 101 3.09 -13.15 9.35
N CYS A 102 4.34 -12.75 9.59
CA CYS A 102 5.17 -12.04 8.62
C CYS A 102 5.96 -12.98 7.69
N ALA A 103 6.50 -14.09 8.19
CA ALA A 103 7.42 -14.95 7.44
C ALA A 103 6.73 -15.65 6.23
N CYS A 104 7.44 -15.70 5.09
CA CYS A 104 6.92 -16.33 3.88
C CYS A 104 6.74 -17.84 4.09
N PRO A 105 5.56 -18.42 3.78
CA PRO A 105 5.38 -19.87 3.82
C PRO A 105 6.28 -20.59 2.82
N LYS A 106 6.70 -21.82 3.15
CA LYS A 106 7.51 -22.63 2.23
C LYS A 106 6.77 -22.86 0.92
N ASN A 107 7.49 -22.73 -0.20
CA ASN A 107 6.99 -22.91 -1.57
C ASN A 107 5.98 -21.83 -2.04
N VAL A 108 5.81 -20.72 -1.31
CA VAL A 108 5.09 -19.54 -1.79
C VAL A 108 6.06 -18.55 -2.41
N GLU A 109 5.67 -17.94 -3.53
CA GLU A 109 6.47 -16.94 -4.25
C GLU A 109 6.53 -15.62 -3.45
N LEU A 110 7.69 -14.95 -3.44
CA LEU A 110 7.92 -13.78 -2.59
C LEU A 110 7.13 -12.55 -3.04
N GLY A 111 6.94 -12.34 -4.35
CA GLY A 111 6.04 -11.33 -4.90
C GLY A 111 4.59 -11.56 -4.50
N GLU A 112 4.06 -12.78 -4.64
CA GLU A 112 2.71 -13.12 -4.17
C GLU A 112 2.53 -12.91 -2.67
N TRP A 113 3.51 -13.31 -1.85
CA TRP A 113 3.46 -13.11 -0.40
C TRP A 113 3.56 -11.63 -0.02
N LEU A 114 4.44 -10.85 -0.68
CA LEU A 114 4.50 -9.40 -0.48
C LEU A 114 3.20 -8.72 -0.94
N ALA A 115 2.61 -9.14 -2.05
CA ALA A 115 1.34 -8.61 -2.52
C ALA A 115 0.22 -8.84 -1.49
N HIS A 116 0.14 -10.05 -0.93
CA HIS A 116 -0.75 -10.37 0.20
C HIS A 116 -0.49 -9.47 1.41
N GLN A 117 0.77 -9.33 1.85
CA GLN A 117 1.14 -8.50 3.00
C GLN A 117 0.81 -7.02 2.78
N ILE A 118 1.03 -6.46 1.59
CA ILE A 118 0.67 -5.06 1.27
C ILE A 118 -0.84 -4.83 1.37
N VAL A 119 -1.65 -5.76 0.87
CA VAL A 119 -3.12 -5.67 0.94
C VAL A 119 -3.62 -5.82 2.38
N GLU A 120 -3.06 -6.76 3.16
CA GLU A 120 -3.44 -6.97 4.57
C GLU A 120 -3.02 -5.78 5.45
N GLN A 121 -1.80 -5.26 5.30
CA GLN A 121 -1.37 -4.08 6.03
C GLN A 121 -2.18 -2.82 5.69
N TYR A 122 -2.64 -2.69 4.44
CA TYR A 122 -3.60 -1.64 4.06
C TYR A 122 -4.97 -1.86 4.73
N ARG A 123 -5.49 -3.08 4.74
CA ARG A 123 -6.77 -3.42 5.40
C ARG A 123 -6.75 -3.10 6.90
N LEU A 124 -5.66 -3.46 7.59
CA LEU A 124 -5.47 -3.18 9.02
C LEU A 124 -5.36 -1.67 9.29
N LEU A 125 -4.65 -0.92 8.46
CA LEU A 125 -4.55 0.54 8.59
C LEU A 125 -5.89 1.23 8.30
N HIS A 126 -6.59 0.87 7.23
CA HIS A 126 -7.86 1.51 6.84
C HIS A 126 -8.92 1.36 7.94
N GLY A 127 -8.97 0.20 8.62
CA GLY A 127 -9.82 0.02 9.79
C GLY A 127 -9.50 0.93 10.98
N MET A 128 -8.25 1.41 11.12
CA MET A 128 -7.87 2.44 12.11
C MET A 128 -8.16 3.85 11.59
N LEU A 129 -7.99 4.12 10.29
CA LEU A 129 -8.32 5.40 9.68
C LEU A 129 -9.82 5.70 9.75
N GLN A 130 -10.68 4.71 9.57
CA GLN A 130 -12.14 4.85 9.75
C GLN A 130 -12.50 5.43 11.13
N VAL A 131 -11.79 5.06 12.20
CA VAL A 131 -12.05 5.55 13.57
C VAL A 131 -11.88 7.07 13.70
N ILE A 132 -10.96 7.67 12.92
CA ILE A 132 -10.74 9.13 12.91
C ILE A 132 -11.52 9.85 11.80
N GLN A 133 -12.07 9.11 10.84
CA GLN A 133 -12.97 9.61 9.79
C GLN A 133 -14.44 9.63 10.24
N GLU A 134 -14.78 8.94 11.34
CA GLU A 134 -16.13 8.92 11.92
C GLU A 134 -16.63 10.33 12.28
N VAL A 135 -17.89 10.62 11.98
CA VAL A 135 -18.46 11.97 12.06
C VAL A 135 -19.05 12.22 13.45
N ASN A 136 -18.52 13.21 14.15
CA ASN A 136 -19.07 13.62 15.44
C ASN A 136 -20.45 14.27 15.24
N VAL A 137 -21.50 13.59 15.73
CA VAL A 137 -22.92 13.98 15.58
C VAL A 137 -23.21 15.39 16.10
N ALA A 138 -22.49 15.87 17.13
CA ALA A 138 -22.68 17.21 17.67
C ALA A 138 -21.96 18.32 16.89
N ALA A 139 -20.88 17.98 16.16
CA ALA A 139 -20.08 18.94 15.40
C ALA A 139 -20.34 18.91 13.88
N GLY A 140 -20.95 17.82 13.36
CA GLY A 140 -21.14 17.60 11.93
C GLY A 140 -19.84 17.36 11.13
N LEU A 141 -18.72 17.13 11.83
CA LEU A 141 -17.38 16.99 11.25
C LEU A 141 -16.70 15.69 11.69
N PRO A 142 -15.81 15.11 10.86
CA PRO A 142 -14.97 13.98 11.27
C PRO A 142 -14.00 14.38 12.39
N ILE A 143 -13.57 13.41 13.20
CA ILE A 143 -12.62 13.65 14.31
C ILE A 143 -11.28 14.23 13.79
N CYS A 144 -10.76 13.67 12.69
CA CYS A 144 -9.68 14.26 11.90
C CYS A 144 -10.28 15.21 10.85
N ASN A 145 -10.21 16.52 11.09
CA ASN A 145 -10.74 17.56 10.20
C ASN A 145 -9.70 18.68 10.01
N GLU A 146 -10.01 19.69 9.21
CA GLU A 146 -9.04 20.75 8.88
C GLU A 146 -8.75 21.71 10.05
N ASN A 147 -9.62 21.75 11.07
CA ASN A 147 -9.43 22.56 12.27
C ASN A 147 -8.57 21.82 13.30
N THR A 148 -8.79 20.50 13.47
CA THR A 148 -7.98 19.66 14.38
C THR A 148 -6.63 19.29 13.79
N CYS A 149 -6.54 19.10 12.47
CA CYS A 149 -5.32 18.67 11.78
C CYS A 149 -5.06 19.48 10.48
N PRO A 150 -4.76 20.80 10.60
CA PRO A 150 -4.54 21.70 9.46
C PRO A 150 -3.33 21.33 8.59
N THR A 151 -2.40 20.53 9.11
CA THR A 151 -1.30 19.92 8.36
C THR A 151 -1.17 18.43 8.69
N MET A 152 -0.75 17.62 7.71
CA MET A 152 -0.37 16.22 7.95
C MET A 152 0.97 16.19 8.70
N SER A 153 0.96 15.85 9.98
CA SER A 153 2.16 15.86 10.84
C SER A 153 2.24 14.67 11.79
N ALA A 154 3.47 14.38 12.21
CA ALA A 154 3.81 13.45 13.28
C ALA A 154 4.85 14.11 14.20
N GLY A 155 4.40 14.57 15.36
CA GLY A 155 5.22 15.35 16.30
C GLY A 155 5.71 16.64 15.64
N ARG A 156 7.03 16.80 15.54
CA ARG A 156 7.67 17.98 14.91
C ARG A 156 7.83 17.83 13.39
N LEU A 157 7.61 16.65 12.80
CA LEU A 157 7.74 16.42 11.36
C LEU A 157 6.42 16.71 10.63
N THR A 158 6.46 17.55 9.59
CA THR A 158 5.33 17.76 8.66
C THR A 158 5.56 16.98 7.36
N TYR A 159 4.56 16.20 6.93
CA TYR A 159 4.59 15.47 5.67
C TYR A 159 3.98 16.31 4.53
N THR A 160 4.77 16.54 3.47
CA THR A 160 4.31 17.19 2.24
C THR A 160 3.77 16.16 1.23
N TRP A 161 2.86 16.59 0.36
CA TRP A 161 2.34 15.82 -0.77
C TRP A 161 2.53 16.60 -2.08
N LEU A 162 2.55 15.93 -3.24
CA LEU A 162 2.58 16.63 -4.52
C LEU A 162 1.19 17.16 -4.91
N VAL A 163 1.13 18.48 -5.09
CA VAL A 163 -0.01 19.22 -5.66
C VAL A 163 0.53 19.92 -6.91
N ASP A 164 -0.04 19.63 -8.06
CA ASP A 164 0.32 20.24 -9.36
C ASP A 164 1.83 20.21 -9.66
N GLY A 165 2.45 19.05 -9.37
CA GLY A 165 3.88 18.79 -9.52
C GLY A 165 4.79 19.38 -8.44
N ARG A 166 4.26 20.15 -7.48
CA ARG A 166 5.03 20.83 -6.43
C ARG A 166 4.74 20.24 -5.05
N ALA A 167 5.74 20.17 -4.18
CA ALA A 167 5.56 19.72 -2.80
C ALA A 167 4.83 20.80 -1.99
N ALA A 168 3.69 20.45 -1.39
CA ALA A 168 2.88 21.34 -0.57
C ALA A 168 2.56 20.71 0.79
N LYS A 169 2.44 21.56 1.83
CA LYS A 169 1.75 21.19 3.07
C LYS A 169 0.25 21.13 2.78
N ILE A 170 -0.41 20.07 3.22
CA ILE A 170 -1.87 19.90 3.14
C ILE A 170 -2.39 19.34 4.48
N SER A 171 -3.67 19.54 4.77
CA SER A 171 -4.30 19.01 5.98
C SER A 171 -4.25 17.48 6.04
N ALA A 172 -4.22 16.93 7.26
CA ALA A 172 -4.19 15.49 7.45
C ALA A 172 -5.35 14.73 6.78
N PRO A 173 -6.63 15.14 6.88
CA PRO A 173 -7.70 14.44 6.18
C PRO A 173 -7.55 14.48 4.65
N LYS A 174 -7.06 15.59 4.07
CA LYS A 174 -6.77 15.66 2.62
C LYS A 174 -5.58 14.79 2.22
N PHE A 175 -4.58 14.63 3.09
CA PHE A 175 -3.44 13.74 2.86
C PHE A 175 -3.86 12.26 2.94
N ILE A 176 -4.55 11.87 4.02
CA ILE A 176 -5.05 10.51 4.25
C ILE A 176 -5.93 10.06 3.09
N ASN A 177 -6.91 10.88 2.68
CA ASN A 177 -7.81 10.51 1.58
C ASN A 177 -7.08 10.38 0.22
N ARG A 178 -5.98 11.12 0.01
CA ARG A 178 -5.10 10.96 -1.17
C ARG A 178 -4.29 9.67 -1.08
N VAL A 179 -3.76 9.33 0.10
CA VAL A 179 -3.03 8.06 0.35
C VAL A 179 -3.94 6.86 0.12
N GLU A 180 -5.14 6.85 0.71
CA GLU A 180 -6.11 5.74 0.55
C GLU A 180 -6.48 5.55 -0.92
N LYS A 181 -6.87 6.62 -1.63
CA LYS A 181 -7.17 6.55 -3.08
C LYS A 181 -5.98 6.07 -3.91
N TRP A 182 -4.77 6.51 -3.57
CA TRP A 182 -3.55 6.12 -4.28
C TRP A 182 -3.18 4.64 -4.04
N ILE A 183 -3.25 4.16 -2.80
CA ILE A 183 -3.01 2.74 -2.48
C ILE A 183 -4.09 1.87 -3.11
N VAL A 184 -5.37 2.23 -2.99
CA VAL A 184 -6.49 1.54 -3.65
C VAL A 184 -6.27 1.47 -5.17
N SER A 185 -5.83 2.56 -5.80
CA SER A 185 -5.51 2.58 -7.23
C SER A 185 -4.32 1.69 -7.60
N LYS A 186 -3.35 1.49 -6.70
CA LYS A 186 -2.19 0.61 -6.93
C LYS A 186 -2.53 -0.87 -6.72
N ILE A 187 -3.28 -1.23 -5.68
CA ILE A 187 -3.64 -2.64 -5.38
C ILE A 187 -4.74 -3.21 -6.30
N HIS A 188 -5.45 -2.36 -7.06
CA HIS A 188 -6.44 -2.78 -8.05
C HIS A 188 -5.95 -2.67 -9.51
N ASP A 189 -4.75 -2.14 -9.73
CA ASP A 189 -4.10 -2.10 -11.05
C ASP A 189 -3.58 -3.50 -11.40
N PRO A 190 -4.14 -4.19 -12.43
CA PRO A 190 -3.76 -5.56 -12.77
C PRO A 190 -2.34 -5.68 -13.34
N VAL A 191 -1.70 -4.56 -13.73
CA VAL A 191 -0.29 -4.53 -14.14
C VAL A 191 0.64 -4.50 -12.94
N MET A 192 0.18 -3.96 -11.81
CA MET A 192 0.94 -3.84 -10.55
C MET A 192 0.65 -4.99 -9.58
N PHE A 193 -0.58 -5.50 -9.55
CA PHE A 193 -1.03 -6.68 -8.80
C PHE A 193 -1.78 -7.64 -9.75
N PRO A 194 -1.07 -8.49 -10.52
CA PRO A 194 -1.70 -9.51 -11.34
C PRO A 194 -2.54 -10.48 -10.51
N THR A 195 -3.78 -10.73 -10.93
CA THR A 195 -4.69 -11.70 -10.28
C THR A 195 -4.91 -12.97 -11.09
N ASP A 196 -4.57 -12.94 -12.37
CA ASP A 196 -4.78 -14.03 -13.31
C ASP A 196 -3.69 -15.11 -13.16
N PRO A 197 -4.03 -16.40 -13.30
CA PRO A 197 -3.06 -17.48 -13.19
C PRO A 197 -2.03 -17.38 -14.33
N VAL A 198 -0.75 -17.60 -13.99
CA VAL A 198 0.39 -17.50 -14.91
C VAL A 198 0.21 -18.44 -16.11
N GLN A 199 -0.15 -17.87 -17.26
CA GLN A 199 -0.28 -18.62 -18.51
C GLN A 199 1.11 -19.07 -18.97
N GLY A 200 1.33 -20.39 -19.00
CA GLY A 200 2.59 -20.98 -19.46
C GLY A 200 3.54 -21.45 -18.36
N SER A 201 3.10 -21.55 -17.10
CA SER A 201 3.84 -22.39 -16.13
C SER A 201 3.96 -23.82 -16.70
N PRO A 202 5.18 -24.38 -16.85
CA PRO A 202 5.33 -25.74 -17.33
C PRO A 202 4.74 -26.68 -16.28
N TYR A 203 3.77 -27.50 -16.67
CA TYR A 203 3.31 -28.61 -15.84
C TYR A 203 4.53 -29.44 -15.45
N THR A 204 4.82 -29.52 -14.15
CA THR A 204 5.86 -30.42 -13.63
C THR A 204 5.51 -31.83 -14.09
N TYR A 205 6.27 -32.34 -15.05
CA TYR A 205 5.98 -33.61 -15.71
C TYR A 205 5.99 -34.71 -14.65
N ALA A 206 4.80 -35.27 -14.35
CA ALA A 206 4.69 -36.40 -13.45
C ALA A 206 5.52 -37.54 -14.05
N SER A 207 6.59 -37.92 -13.36
CA SER A 207 7.61 -38.79 -13.94
C SER A 207 7.11 -40.23 -13.96
N GLY A 208 6.82 -40.73 -15.17
CA GLY A 208 6.50 -42.15 -15.40
C GLY A 208 5.04 -42.42 -15.76
N ASP A 209 4.69 -42.25 -17.04
CA ASP A 209 3.79 -43.17 -17.74
C ASP A 209 4.50 -43.64 -19.03
N VAL A 210 4.43 -44.93 -19.33
CA VAL A 210 5.11 -45.57 -20.46
C VAL A 210 4.08 -45.86 -21.57
N SER A 211 3.40 -44.82 -22.04
CA SER A 211 2.30 -44.95 -23.01
C SER A 211 2.12 -43.73 -23.93
N THR A 212 3.17 -43.28 -24.64
CA THR A 212 3.03 -42.26 -25.70
C THR A 212 3.93 -42.57 -26.91
N PRO A 213 3.43 -42.43 -28.17
CA PRO A 213 4.22 -42.66 -29.39
C PRO A 213 5.42 -41.71 -29.55
N PRO A 214 6.42 -42.03 -30.39
CA PRO A 214 7.68 -41.28 -30.48
C PRO A 214 7.46 -39.85 -31.02
N ALA A 215 8.06 -38.88 -30.32
CA ALA A 215 8.04 -37.48 -30.71
C ALA A 215 8.95 -37.17 -31.91
N ALA A 216 8.72 -36.02 -32.55
CA ALA A 216 9.66 -35.42 -33.49
C ALA A 216 11.02 -35.13 -32.80
N PRO A 217 12.15 -35.16 -33.53
CA PRO A 217 13.47 -34.94 -32.94
C PRO A 217 13.57 -33.55 -32.29
N PRO A 218 14.24 -33.44 -31.13
CA PRO A 218 14.39 -32.15 -30.45
C PRO A 218 15.23 -31.19 -31.31
N ILE A 219 14.75 -29.94 -31.42
CA ILE A 219 15.49 -28.87 -32.11
C ILE A 219 16.78 -28.62 -31.31
N ALA A 220 17.93 -28.71 -31.98
CA ALA A 220 19.23 -28.50 -31.33
C ALA A 220 19.35 -27.08 -30.77
N ALA A 221 19.69 -26.96 -29.49
CA ALA A 221 20.07 -25.69 -28.90
C ALA A 221 21.35 -25.16 -29.56
N GLY A 222 21.44 -23.83 -29.73
CA GLY A 222 22.68 -23.18 -30.17
C GLY A 222 23.83 -23.37 -29.17
N PRO A 223 25.08 -23.09 -29.56
CA PRO A 223 26.27 -23.43 -28.78
C PRO A 223 26.32 -22.72 -27.41
N THR A 224 25.89 -23.44 -26.38
CA THR A 224 25.99 -23.02 -24.98
C THR A 224 27.41 -23.20 -24.46
N ASN A 225 28.17 -22.10 -24.40
CA ASN A 225 29.49 -22.11 -23.79
C ASN A 225 29.36 -22.40 -22.29
N LEU A 226 30.04 -23.45 -21.81
CA LEU A 226 29.88 -24.00 -20.45
C LEU A 226 30.27 -23.01 -19.33
N ASN A 227 31.04 -21.96 -19.66
CA ASN A 227 31.45 -20.88 -18.76
C ASN A 227 30.46 -19.69 -18.72
N THR A 228 29.32 -19.77 -19.42
CA THR A 228 28.31 -18.69 -19.40
C THR A 228 27.55 -18.72 -18.08
N SER A 229 27.78 -17.73 -17.21
CA SER A 229 27.03 -17.61 -15.94
C SER A 229 25.52 -17.64 -16.17
N LEU A 230 24.79 -18.37 -15.33
CA LEU A 230 23.35 -18.60 -15.48
C LEU A 230 22.55 -17.28 -15.56
N THR A 231 22.99 -16.27 -14.81
CA THR A 231 22.45 -14.90 -14.81
C THR A 231 22.50 -14.19 -16.17
N THR A 232 23.42 -14.59 -17.05
CA THR A 232 23.54 -14.08 -18.42
C THR A 232 22.54 -14.73 -19.37
N VAL A 233 22.00 -15.91 -19.00
CA VAL A 233 21.06 -16.70 -19.81
C VAL A 233 19.60 -16.50 -19.36
N SER A 234 19.36 -16.29 -18.07
CA SER A 234 18.03 -16.12 -17.46
C SER A 234 17.39 -14.72 -17.64
N GLY A 235 18.14 -13.78 -18.20
CA GLY A 235 17.86 -12.34 -18.10
C GLY A 235 17.97 -11.83 -16.65
N GLN A 236 17.76 -10.52 -16.44
CA GLN A 236 17.69 -9.96 -15.10
C GLN A 236 16.58 -10.62 -14.27
N ASP A 237 16.83 -10.79 -12.97
CA ASP A 237 15.90 -11.40 -12.04
C ASP A 237 15.32 -10.37 -11.06
N TRP A 238 14.08 -10.58 -10.62
CA TRP A 238 13.41 -9.68 -9.68
C TRP A 238 12.28 -10.39 -8.92
N ILE A 239 11.95 -9.85 -7.74
CA ILE A 239 10.90 -10.37 -6.86
C ILE A 239 9.55 -10.35 -7.58
N GLY A 240 8.86 -11.49 -7.65
CA GLY A 240 7.59 -11.62 -8.35
C GLY A 240 7.67 -11.92 -9.85
N LYS A 241 8.87 -12.06 -10.45
CA LYS A 241 9.04 -12.34 -11.89
C LYS A 241 8.29 -13.60 -12.37
N SER A 242 8.27 -14.66 -11.57
CA SER A 242 7.57 -15.93 -11.89
C SER A 242 6.05 -15.82 -11.81
N SER A 243 5.52 -14.85 -11.04
CA SER A 243 4.09 -14.56 -10.91
C SER A 243 3.70 -13.27 -11.65
N SER A 244 4.46 -12.94 -12.71
CA SER A 244 4.22 -11.83 -13.64
C SER A 244 4.21 -10.41 -13.04
N PHE A 245 4.70 -10.22 -11.81
CA PHE A 245 4.81 -8.87 -11.22
C PHE A 245 5.85 -8.01 -11.96
N PRO A 246 5.63 -6.69 -12.08
CA PRO A 246 6.52 -5.80 -12.83
C PRO A 246 7.86 -5.60 -12.11
N GLN A 247 8.91 -5.23 -12.84
CA GLN A 247 10.24 -5.00 -12.26
C GLN A 247 10.28 -3.85 -11.23
N THR A 248 9.27 -2.95 -11.22
CA THR A 248 9.12 -1.91 -10.19
C THR A 248 8.44 -2.40 -8.92
N PHE A 249 7.80 -3.57 -8.92
CA PHE A 249 6.88 -4.06 -7.88
C PHE A 249 7.39 -3.81 -6.45
N TYR A 250 8.59 -4.29 -6.12
CA TYR A 250 9.16 -4.11 -4.78
C TYR A 250 9.34 -2.62 -4.39
N LYS A 251 9.70 -1.74 -5.33
CA LYS A 251 9.82 -0.29 -5.09
C LYS A 251 8.45 0.37 -4.92
N ASP A 252 7.44 -0.09 -5.65
CA ASP A 252 6.05 0.34 -5.46
C ASP A 252 5.52 -0.13 -4.08
N CYS A 253 5.81 -1.37 -3.65
CA CYS A 253 5.51 -1.87 -2.32
C CYS A 253 6.19 -1.03 -1.21
N GLN A 254 7.46 -0.67 -1.39
CA GLN A 254 8.16 0.27 -0.50
C GLN A 254 7.47 1.64 -0.47
N GLY A 255 7.03 2.14 -1.63
CA GLY A 255 6.26 3.38 -1.74
C GLY A 255 4.94 3.33 -0.96
N ILE A 256 4.20 2.23 -1.08
CA ILE A 256 2.93 2.00 -0.39
C ILE A 256 3.14 1.95 1.13
N MET A 257 4.06 1.11 1.60
CA MET A 257 4.38 1.00 3.04
C MET A 257 4.85 2.33 3.63
N LYS A 258 5.66 3.11 2.90
CA LYS A 258 6.10 4.45 3.32
C LYS A 258 4.91 5.39 3.59
N GLN A 259 3.86 5.38 2.77
CA GLN A 259 2.68 6.22 3.04
C GLN A 259 1.83 5.67 4.19
N MET A 260 1.69 4.34 4.28
CA MET A 260 0.97 3.71 5.39
C MET A 260 1.62 4.00 6.75
N PHE A 261 2.95 4.02 6.83
CA PHE A 261 3.66 4.44 8.04
C PHE A 261 3.34 5.89 8.43
N ARG A 262 3.28 6.82 7.48
CA ARG A 262 2.95 8.23 7.75
C ARG A 262 1.55 8.40 8.32
N CYS A 263 0.59 7.59 7.85
CA CYS A 263 -0.74 7.50 8.43
C CYS A 263 -0.73 6.94 9.87
N TYR A 264 0.03 5.87 10.16
CA TYR A 264 0.22 5.40 11.54
C TYR A 264 0.86 6.45 12.45
N ALA A 265 1.93 7.12 12.00
CA ALA A 265 2.60 8.14 12.78
C ALA A 265 1.66 9.32 13.12
N HIS A 266 0.79 9.72 12.19
CA HIS A 266 -0.25 10.70 12.45
C HIS A 266 -1.34 10.20 13.42
N LEU A 267 -1.79 8.94 13.29
CA LEU A 267 -2.74 8.32 14.22
C LEU A 267 -2.23 8.37 15.67
N TYR A 268 -0.94 8.10 15.90
CA TYR A 268 -0.34 8.23 17.23
C TYR A 268 -0.20 9.69 17.69
N HIS A 269 0.49 10.53 16.92
CA HIS A 269 0.83 11.90 17.37
C HIS A 269 -0.38 12.86 17.43
N GLY A 270 -1.37 12.69 16.56
CA GLY A 270 -2.57 13.51 16.51
C GLY A 270 -3.78 12.93 17.24
N HIS A 271 -3.92 11.61 17.28
CA HIS A 271 -5.19 10.95 17.64
C HIS A 271 -5.09 9.86 18.73
N TRP A 272 -3.92 9.60 19.32
CA TRP A 272 -3.80 8.55 20.33
C TRP A 272 -4.68 8.80 21.55
N LEU A 273 -4.80 10.04 22.03
CA LEU A 273 -5.68 10.38 23.15
C LEU A 273 -7.15 10.36 22.70
N ASP A 274 -7.49 11.23 21.74
CA ASP A 274 -8.81 11.31 21.12
C ASP A 274 -8.75 10.87 19.65
N PRO A 275 -9.30 9.70 19.28
CA PRO A 275 -10.24 8.87 20.05
C PRO A 275 -9.65 7.59 20.69
N PHE A 276 -8.41 7.18 20.37
CA PHE A 276 -7.98 5.80 20.62
C PHE A 276 -7.86 5.41 22.10
N TRP A 277 -7.42 6.32 22.97
CA TRP A 277 -7.36 6.10 24.41
C TRP A 277 -8.77 6.08 25.02
N HIS A 278 -9.56 7.13 24.78
CA HIS A 278 -10.91 7.26 25.37
C HIS A 278 -11.90 6.19 24.90
N LEU A 279 -11.78 5.65 23.67
CA LEU A 279 -12.58 4.51 23.20
C LEU A 279 -12.01 3.13 23.60
N ASN A 280 -10.91 3.08 24.36
CA ASN A 280 -10.16 1.88 24.70
C ASN A 280 -9.82 1.01 23.45
N LYS A 281 -9.30 1.67 22.41
CA LYS A 281 -8.87 1.05 21.13
C LYS A 281 -7.37 1.16 20.87
N TYR A 282 -6.62 1.86 21.72
CA TYR A 282 -5.16 1.98 21.64
C TYR A 282 -4.44 0.62 21.60
N GLU A 283 -4.95 -0.42 22.27
CA GLU A 283 -4.39 -1.78 22.17
C GLU A 283 -4.46 -2.36 20.75
N ILE A 284 -5.52 -2.07 19.99
CA ILE A 284 -5.70 -2.52 18.60
C ILE A 284 -4.81 -1.69 17.68
N LEU A 285 -4.66 -0.39 17.93
CA LEU A 285 -3.70 0.45 17.23
C LEU A 285 -2.26 -0.05 17.44
N ASN A 286 -1.89 -0.39 18.68
CA ASN A 286 -0.61 -1.03 19.02
C ASN A 286 -0.43 -2.37 18.30
N MET A 287 -1.47 -3.22 18.25
CA MET A 287 -1.42 -4.50 17.54
C MET A 287 -1.17 -4.34 16.04
N CYS A 288 -1.94 -3.47 15.37
CA CYS A 288 -1.79 -3.19 13.95
C CYS A 288 -0.43 -2.54 13.63
N PHE A 289 0.06 -1.64 14.49
CA PHE A 289 1.34 -0.97 14.33
C PHE A 289 2.54 -1.91 14.55
N VAL A 290 2.52 -2.75 15.59
CA VAL A 290 3.59 -3.75 15.81
C VAL A 290 3.63 -4.77 14.68
N HIS A 291 2.49 -5.22 14.16
CA HIS A 291 2.46 -6.06 12.96
C HIS A 291 3.07 -5.32 11.76
N PHE A 292 2.65 -4.07 11.52
CA PHE A 292 3.17 -3.24 10.44
C PHE A 292 4.68 -3.04 10.52
N VAL A 293 5.23 -2.69 11.68
CA VAL A 293 6.68 -2.49 11.86
C VAL A 293 7.43 -3.81 11.73
N THR A 294 6.86 -4.94 12.19
CA THR A 294 7.46 -6.27 11.98
C THR A 294 7.55 -6.60 10.49
N VAL A 295 6.47 -6.46 9.72
CA VAL A 295 6.48 -6.64 8.25
C VAL A 295 7.46 -5.66 7.58
N ALA A 296 7.45 -4.39 7.98
CA ALA A 296 8.27 -3.34 7.37
C ALA A 296 9.77 -3.51 7.62
N LYS A 297 10.17 -3.91 8.84
CA LYS A 297 11.56 -4.25 9.20
C LYS A 297 11.98 -5.55 8.53
N TYR A 298 11.19 -6.62 8.70
CA TYR A 298 11.49 -7.95 8.15
C TYR A 298 11.76 -7.84 6.66
N TYR A 299 10.84 -7.30 5.86
CA TYR A 299 11.00 -7.15 4.41
C TYR A 299 11.72 -5.89 3.95
N ARG A 300 12.31 -5.09 4.85
CA ARG A 300 13.01 -3.82 4.54
C ARG A 300 12.19 -2.87 3.64
N LEU A 301 10.87 -2.84 3.88
CA LEU A 301 9.90 -2.09 3.06
C LEU A 301 9.85 -0.59 3.40
N VAL A 302 10.32 -0.19 4.58
CA VAL A 302 10.45 1.21 4.98
C VAL A 302 11.84 1.41 5.57
N ALA A 303 12.54 2.46 5.16
CA ALA A 303 13.88 2.78 5.65
C ALA A 303 13.83 3.40 7.05
N ASP A 304 14.83 3.11 7.89
CA ASP A 304 14.85 3.53 9.31
C ASP A 304 14.71 5.05 9.50
N LYS A 305 15.32 5.84 8.60
CA LYS A 305 15.20 7.31 8.58
C LYS A 305 13.76 7.83 8.41
N GLU A 306 12.86 7.05 7.79
CA GLU A 306 11.45 7.42 7.65
C GLU A 306 10.65 6.98 8.90
N MET A 307 11.17 6.04 9.69
CA MET A 307 10.57 5.55 10.94
C MET A 307 10.88 6.43 12.16
N GLU A 308 11.89 7.30 12.07
CA GLU A 308 12.38 8.20 13.14
C GLU A 308 11.29 8.86 14.01
N PRO A 309 10.17 9.41 13.47
CA PRO A 309 9.11 10.03 14.28
C PRO A 309 8.37 9.08 15.24
N MET A 310 8.53 7.76 15.08
CA MET A 310 7.97 6.72 15.96
C MET A 310 9.04 5.85 16.61
N GLN A 311 10.33 6.13 16.39
CA GLN A 311 11.42 5.25 16.83
C GLN A 311 11.39 4.93 18.34
N PRO A 312 11.09 5.87 19.26
CA PRO A 312 10.98 5.54 20.69
C PRO A 312 9.87 4.53 21.04
N LEU A 313 8.80 4.46 20.24
CA LEU A 313 7.75 3.44 20.38
C LEU A 313 8.20 2.09 19.78
N ILE A 314 8.96 2.12 18.69
CA ILE A 314 9.53 0.93 18.06
C ILE A 314 10.55 0.30 19.02
N ASP A 315 11.46 1.09 19.61
CA ASP A 315 12.45 0.63 20.58
C ASP A 315 11.79 0.02 21.83
N LEU A 316 10.69 0.63 22.29
CA LEU A 316 9.87 0.10 23.39
C LEU A 316 9.26 -1.27 23.04
N PHE A 317 8.71 -1.45 21.84
CA PHE A 317 8.17 -2.74 21.41
C PHE A 317 9.24 -3.79 21.07
N VAL A 318 10.47 -3.39 20.74
CA VAL A 318 11.64 -4.29 20.66
C VAL A 318 12.07 -4.72 22.07
N LYS A 319 12.18 -3.78 23.02
CA LYS A 319 12.50 -4.07 24.43
C LYS A 319 11.48 -5.03 25.09
N GLN A 320 10.21 -4.95 24.68
CA GLN A 320 9.14 -5.85 25.14
C GLN A 320 9.05 -7.19 24.36
N GLU A 321 10.02 -7.49 23.49
CA GLU A 321 10.06 -8.69 22.62
C GLU A 321 8.83 -8.86 21.69
N LYS A 322 8.06 -7.79 21.49
CA LYS A 322 6.88 -7.78 20.60
C LYS A 322 7.26 -7.66 19.14
N ILE A 323 8.34 -6.93 18.86
CA ILE A 323 9.04 -6.93 17.57
C ILE A 323 10.22 -7.91 17.69
N PRO A 324 10.22 -9.03 16.95
CA PRO A 324 11.23 -10.09 17.07
C PRO A 324 12.57 -9.67 16.42
N PRO A 325 13.73 -10.07 16.97
CA PRO A 325 15.05 -9.68 16.45
C PRO A 325 15.31 -10.19 15.03
N GLU A 326 14.70 -11.31 14.62
CA GLU A 326 14.77 -11.85 13.26
C GLU A 326 14.19 -10.89 12.21
N ALA A 327 13.19 -10.08 12.59
CA ALA A 327 12.65 -9.02 11.75
C ALA A 327 13.60 -7.81 11.66
N LEU A 328 14.38 -7.53 12.71
CA LEU A 328 15.38 -6.46 12.70
C LEU A 328 16.60 -6.82 11.85
N ALA A 329 17.01 -8.10 11.84
CA ALA A 329 18.06 -8.61 10.95
C ALA A 329 17.64 -8.54 9.46
N GLY A 330 16.35 -8.67 9.17
CA GLY A 330 15.81 -8.71 7.80
C GLY A 330 16.27 -9.94 7.03
N HIS A 331 16.14 -11.13 7.64
CA HIS A 331 16.74 -12.39 7.20
C HIS A 331 16.44 -12.81 5.74
N TRP A 332 15.28 -12.45 5.18
CA TRP A 332 14.90 -12.77 3.80
C TRP A 332 15.97 -12.36 2.77
N ALA A 333 16.69 -11.24 3.01
CA ALA A 333 17.68 -10.71 2.08
C ALA A 333 18.91 -11.61 1.89
N GLN A 334 19.07 -12.64 2.71
CA GLN A 334 20.15 -13.64 2.62
C GLN A 334 19.72 -14.93 1.92
N GLN A 335 18.41 -15.16 1.67
CA GLN A 335 17.89 -16.43 1.13
C GLN A 335 18.03 -16.57 -0.40
N ASN A 336 18.56 -15.55 -1.08
CA ASN A 336 18.66 -15.48 -2.54
C ASN A 336 20.13 -15.48 -3.06
N ILE A 337 21.07 -16.11 -2.33
CA ILE A 337 22.51 -16.09 -2.66
C ILE A 337 23.16 -17.49 -2.54
N THR A 338 22.40 -18.55 -2.82
CA THR A 338 22.85 -19.95 -2.89
C THR A 338 22.13 -20.70 -3.99
#